data_AF-A0A1I8CVE0-F1
#
_entry.id   AF-A0A1I8CVE0-F1
#
_cell.length_a   1.000
_cell.length_b   1.000
_cell.length_c   1.000
_cell.angle_alpha   90.00
_cell.angle_beta   90.00
_cell.angle_gamma   90.00
#
_symmetry.space_group_name_H-M   'P 1'
#
loop_
_entity.id
_entity.type
_entity.pdbx_description
1 polymer ?
#
loop_
_entity_poly.entity_id
_entity_poly.type
_entity_poly.pdbx_seq_one_letter_code
_entity_poly.pdbx_strand_id
1 'polypeptide(L)'
;MVVYQLSGTLNLIDALQLDLPAHLIVASDAARKSYFEIQQNPNIKKSLKNKALKSWAHEQSDAVSSLYDKYLTNLETQNNSHKEKIAECIKNIPDAGQQANLKIQQILDNNDITQKQEQTMINAILSPLNGSIVASLMDINQRCG
;
A
#
# COMPACT_ATOMS: atom_id res chain seq x y z
N MET A 1 -4.11 2.34 -2.51
CA MET A 1 -2.78 2.25 -3.13
C MET A 1 -1.74 2.61 -2.11
N VAL A 2 -0.87 1.66 -1.74
CA VAL A 2 0.40 1.99 -1.07
C VAL A 2 1.28 2.62 -2.13
N VAL A 3 1.53 3.92 -2.00
CA VAL A 3 2.56 4.61 -2.79
C VAL A 3 3.91 4.01 -2.39
N TYR A 4 4.43 3.11 -3.22
CA TYR A 4 5.79 2.62 -3.08
C TYR A 4 6.74 3.71 -3.55
N GLN A 5 7.17 4.56 -2.63
CA GLN A 5 8.37 5.36 -2.85
C GLN A 5 9.61 4.47 -2.69
N LEU A 6 10.44 4.49 -3.72
CA LEU A 6 11.76 3.89 -3.78
C LEU A 6 12.62 4.50 -2.67
N SER A 7 12.98 3.73 -1.64
CA SER A 7 14.00 4.17 -0.69
C SER A 7 15.36 3.68 -1.13
N GLY A 8 15.99 4.51 -1.97
CA GLY A 8 17.42 4.79 -1.80
C GLY A 8 17.65 5.43 -0.42
N THR A 9 18.80 5.11 0.15
CA THR A 9 19.29 5.56 1.46
C THR A 9 19.22 7.09 1.62
N LEU A 10 18.48 7.59 2.62
CA LEU A 10 18.59 8.98 3.08
C LEU A 10 18.40 9.05 4.61
N ASN A 11 19.33 9.76 5.24
CA ASN A 11 19.53 9.87 6.68
C ASN A 11 18.30 10.40 7.44
N LEU A 12 18.05 9.78 8.58
CA LEU A 12 16.85 9.88 9.44
C LEU A 12 16.61 11.23 10.16
N ILE A 13 17.32 12.31 9.83
CA ILE A 13 17.27 13.55 10.64
C ILE A 13 16.95 14.83 9.84
N ASP A 14 17.21 14.91 8.53
CA ASP A 14 17.14 16.21 7.79
C ASP A 14 15.98 16.37 6.78
N ALA A 15 14.95 15.52 6.78
CA ALA A 15 13.87 15.56 5.77
C ALA A 15 12.45 15.85 6.33
N LEU A 16 12.34 16.63 7.41
CA LEU A 16 11.04 17.00 8.01
C LEU A 16 10.31 18.12 7.24
N GLN A 17 9.83 17.78 6.05
CA GLN A 17 8.52 18.17 5.52
C GLN A 17 7.87 16.97 4.80
N LEU A 18 8.04 15.78 5.38
CA LEU A 18 7.30 14.59 4.93
C LEU A 18 5.91 14.63 5.58
N ASP A 19 4.87 14.54 4.75
CA ASP A 19 3.45 14.59 5.10
C ASP A 19 3.08 13.33 5.94
N LEU A 20 3.51 13.30 7.20
CA LEU A 20 3.29 12.17 8.09
C LEU A 20 1.79 12.08 8.43
N PRO A 21 1.20 10.86 8.43
CA PRO A 21 -0.15 10.65 8.94
C PRO A 21 -0.32 11.23 10.34
N ALA A 22 -1.49 11.82 10.62
CA ALA A 22 -1.77 12.54 11.86
C ALA A 22 -1.48 11.72 13.14
N HIS A 23 -1.74 10.41 13.12
CA HIS A 23 -1.43 9.52 14.25
C HIS A 23 0.08 9.40 14.54
N LEU A 24 0.94 9.56 13.54
CA LEU A 24 2.41 9.57 13.72
C LEU A 24 2.93 10.94 14.16
N ILE A 25 2.25 12.02 13.79
CA ILE A 25 2.62 13.38 14.24
C ILE A 25 2.49 13.47 15.77
N VAL A 26 1.38 12.98 16.32
CA VAL A 26 1.09 13.06 17.75
C VAL A 26 1.72 11.91 18.56
N ALA A 27 2.27 10.90 17.90
CA ALA A 27 3.01 9.82 18.54
C ALA A 27 4.38 10.32 19.07
N SER A 28 4.88 9.67 20.12
CA SER A 28 6.26 9.90 20.58
C SER A 28 7.28 9.39 19.56
N ASP A 29 8.54 9.83 19.67
CA ASP A 29 9.62 9.32 18.80
C ASP A 29 9.80 7.81 18.91
N ALA A 30 9.73 7.26 20.13
CA ALA A 30 9.80 5.82 20.37
C ALA A 30 8.61 5.06 19.73
N ALA A 31 7.41 5.64 19.80
CA ALA A 31 6.22 5.07 19.17
C ALA A 31 6.32 5.13 17.63
N ARG A 32 6.81 6.23 17.05
CA ARG A 32 7.10 6.31 15.61
C ARG A 32 8.11 5.27 15.16
N LYS A 33 9.20 5.09 15.92
CA LYS A 33 10.23 4.10 15.60
C LYS A 33 9.65 2.69 15.56
N SER A 34 8.91 2.29 16.59
CA SER A 34 8.27 0.97 16.64
C SER A 34 7.23 0.76 15.52
N TYR A 35 6.47 1.80 15.16
CA TYR A 35 5.58 1.76 14.00
C TYR A 35 6.35 1.41 12.71
N PHE A 36 7.46 2.11 12.43
CA PHE A 36 8.25 1.87 11.22
C PHE A 36 8.94 0.51 11.24
N GLU A 37 9.38 0.01 12.39
CA GLU A 37 9.92 -1.35 12.53
C GLU A 37 8.90 -2.42 12.15
N ILE A 38 7.64 -2.28 12.58
CA ILE A 38 6.55 -3.18 12.18
C ILE A 38 6.27 -3.04 10.68
N GLN A 39 6.15 -1.79 10.19
CA GLN A 39 5.77 -1.50 8.82
C GLN A 39 6.80 -1.99 7.80
N GLN A 40 8.08 -1.86 8.10
CA GLN A 40 9.18 -2.20 7.20
C GLN A 40 9.58 -3.67 7.24
N ASN A 41 9.00 -4.47 8.14
CA ASN A 41 9.33 -5.90 8.22
C ASN A 41 8.83 -6.63 6.94
N PRO A 42 9.73 -7.17 6.11
CA PRO A 42 9.36 -7.79 4.83
C PRO A 42 8.90 -9.26 4.99
N ASN A 43 9.13 -9.85 6.16
CA ASN A 43 8.95 -11.28 6.40
C ASN A 43 7.59 -11.61 7.03
N ILE A 44 6.81 -10.61 7.43
CA ILE A 44 5.49 -10.81 8.01
C ILE A 44 4.39 -10.71 6.95
N LYS A 45 3.36 -11.53 7.10
CA LYS A 45 2.16 -11.48 6.26
C LYS A 45 1.43 -10.15 6.47
N LYS A 46 0.75 -9.65 5.44
CA LYS A 46 -0.03 -8.39 5.51
C LYS A 46 -1.06 -8.43 6.64
N SER A 47 -1.78 -9.55 6.82
CA SER A 47 -2.75 -9.73 7.90
C SER A 47 -2.13 -9.57 9.29
N LEU A 48 -0.97 -10.19 9.53
CA LEU A 48 -0.25 -10.08 10.80
C LEU A 48 0.31 -8.68 11.02
N LYS A 49 0.82 -8.02 9.96
CA LYS A 49 1.28 -6.64 10.00
C LYS A 49 0.15 -5.69 10.40
N ASN A 50 -1.01 -5.80 9.75
CA ASN A 50 -2.18 -4.98 10.05
C ASN A 50 -2.64 -5.20 11.49
N LYS A 51 -2.63 -6.44 11.97
CA LYS A 51 -2.99 -6.77 13.36
C LYS A 51 -1.99 -6.16 14.36
N ALA A 52 -0.69 -6.26 14.08
CA ALA A 52 0.36 -5.68 14.92
C ALA A 52 0.29 -4.15 14.97
N LEU A 53 0.06 -3.48 13.84
CA LEU A 53 -0.08 -2.01 13.81
C LEU A 53 -1.34 -1.54 14.52
N LYS A 54 -2.44 -2.30 14.40
CA LYS A 54 -3.66 -2.00 15.16
C LYS A 54 -3.43 -2.15 16.67
N SER A 55 -2.80 -3.24 17.10
CA SER A 55 -2.41 -3.42 18.51
C SER A 55 -1.49 -2.31 18.99
N TRP A 56 -0.45 -1.99 18.21
CA TRP A 56 0.46 -0.87 18.49
C TRP A 56 -0.31 0.42 18.74
N ALA A 57 -1.26 0.78 17.87
CA ALA A 57 -2.01 2.03 17.98
C ALA A 57 -2.87 2.09 19.26
N HIS A 58 -3.50 0.98 19.65
CA HIS A 58 -4.30 0.87 20.86
C HIS A 58 -3.48 0.80 22.15
N GLU A 59 -2.19 0.47 22.06
CA GLU A 59 -1.24 0.54 23.19
C GLU A 59 -0.65 1.95 23.38
N GLN A 60 -0.87 2.86 22.42
CA GLN A 60 -0.49 4.27 22.54
C GLN A 60 -1.57 5.07 23.31
N SER A 61 -1.52 6.40 23.20
CA SER A 61 -2.57 7.27 23.75
C SER A 61 -3.88 7.17 22.97
N ASP A 62 -4.99 7.53 23.62
CA ASP A 62 -6.32 7.60 22.99
C ASP A 62 -6.32 8.45 21.71
N ALA A 63 -5.52 9.52 21.68
CA ALA A 63 -5.35 10.38 20.51
C ALA A 63 -4.71 9.63 19.33
N VAL A 64 -3.64 8.87 19.56
CA VAL A 64 -2.98 8.07 18.51
C VAL A 64 -3.94 6.99 18.02
N SER A 65 -4.58 6.25 18.93
CA SER A 65 -5.54 5.20 18.59
C SER A 65 -6.67 5.73 17.70
N SER A 66 -7.33 6.82 18.12
CA SER A 66 -8.45 7.41 17.38
C SER A 66 -8.04 7.92 15.99
N LEU A 67 -6.88 8.59 15.89
CA LEU A 67 -6.36 9.05 14.60
C LEU A 67 -5.93 7.89 13.69
N TYR A 68 -5.48 6.78 14.26
CA TYR A 68 -5.14 5.58 13.50
C TYR A 68 -6.40 4.89 12.94
N ASP A 69 -7.45 4.75 13.73
CA ASP A 69 -8.73 4.18 13.26
C ASP A 69 -9.36 5.04 12.14
N LYS A 70 -9.30 6.38 12.30
CA LYS A 70 -9.72 7.31 11.25
C LYS A 70 -8.87 7.17 9.98
N TYR A 71 -7.56 7.00 10.14
CA TYR A 71 -6.65 6.76 9.02
C TYR A 71 -7.01 5.46 8.27
N LEU A 72 -7.27 4.36 8.97
CA LEU A 72 -7.67 3.10 8.35
C LEU A 72 -8.99 3.23 7.57
N THR A 73 -9.99 3.90 8.15
CA THR A 73 -11.28 4.14 7.49
C THR A 73 -11.12 4.97 6.21
N ASN A 74 -10.31 6.02 6.26
CA ASN A 74 -10.02 6.83 5.08
C ASN A 74 -9.23 6.05 4.03
N LEU A 75 -8.25 5.25 4.44
CA LEU A 75 -7.46 4.41 3.53
C LEU A 75 -8.35 3.38 2.81
N GLU A 76 -9.29 2.75 3.52
CA GLU A 76 -10.26 1.83 2.91
C GLU A 76 -11.14 2.54 1.88
N THR A 77 -11.69 3.71 2.24
CA THR A 77 -12.52 4.51 1.33
C THR A 77 -11.75 4.90 0.07
N GLN A 78 -10.50 5.38 0.23
CA GLN A 78 -9.62 5.73 -0.88
C GLN A 78 -9.29 4.51 -1.74
N ASN A 79 -9.00 3.36 -1.14
CA ASN A 79 -8.72 2.12 -1.87
C ASN A 79 -9.91 1.67 -2.72
N ASN A 80 -11.13 1.75 -2.18
CA ASN A 80 -12.34 1.36 -2.91
C ASN A 80 -12.61 2.32 -4.06
N SER A 81 -12.55 3.63 -3.82
CA SER A 81 -12.68 4.66 -4.86
C SER A 81 -11.65 4.49 -5.97
N HIS A 82 -10.40 4.20 -5.60
CA HIS A 82 -9.32 3.94 -6.53
C HIS A 82 -9.57 2.69 -7.40
N LYS A 83 -10.03 1.58 -6.79
CA LYS A 83 -10.39 0.36 -7.52
C LYS A 83 -11.52 0.61 -8.53
N GLU A 84 -12.55 1.35 -8.13
CA GLU A 84 -13.67 1.69 -9.00
C GLU A 84 -13.23 2.49 -10.22
N LYS A 85 -12.37 3.51 -10.02
CA LYS A 85 -11.84 4.31 -11.14
C LYS A 85 -10.95 3.50 -12.08
N ILE A 86 -10.09 2.63 -11.54
CA ILE A 86 -9.28 1.72 -12.36
C ILE A 86 -10.18 0.77 -13.16
N ALA A 87 -11.23 0.23 -12.53
CA ALA A 87 -12.16 -0.68 -13.19
C ALA A 87 -12.89 -0.02 -14.38
N GLU A 88 -13.10 1.28 -14.38
CA GLU A 88 -13.64 1.99 -15.54
C GLU A 88 -12.59 2.14 -16.65
N CYS A 89 -11.38 2.56 -16.30
CA CYS A 89 -10.31 2.78 -17.26
C CYS A 89 -9.83 1.49 -17.95
N ILE A 90 -9.86 0.36 -17.23
CA ILE A 90 -9.39 -0.94 -17.74
C ILE A 90 -10.24 -1.46 -18.90
N LYS A 91 -11.51 -1.06 -19.00
CA LYS A 91 -12.42 -1.49 -20.08
C LYS A 91 -11.91 -1.11 -21.48
N ASN A 92 -11.02 -0.12 -21.56
CA ASN A 92 -10.51 0.43 -22.81
C ASN A 92 -9.17 -0.16 -23.25
N ILE A 93 -8.63 -1.17 -22.54
CA ILE A 93 -7.39 -1.85 -22.93
C ILE A 93 -7.66 -3.29 -23.40
N PRO A 94 -6.71 -3.93 -24.11
CA PRO A 94 -6.89 -5.29 -24.60
C PRO A 94 -7.20 -6.30 -23.48
N ASP A 95 -7.93 -7.37 -23.81
CA ASP A 95 -8.37 -8.41 -22.87
C ASP A 95 -7.23 -8.97 -22.01
N ALA A 96 -6.05 -9.16 -22.59
CA ALA A 96 -4.87 -9.63 -21.86
C ALA A 96 -4.49 -8.68 -20.70
N GLY A 97 -4.62 -7.36 -20.89
CA GLY A 97 -4.42 -6.37 -19.85
C GLY A 97 -5.54 -6.36 -18.81
N GLN A 98 -6.79 -6.51 -19.23
CA GLN A 98 -7.93 -6.64 -18.32
C GLN A 98 -7.77 -7.86 -17.39
N GLN A 99 -7.43 -9.01 -17.96
CA GLN A 99 -7.18 -10.25 -17.22
C GLN A 99 -5.97 -10.12 -16.28
N ALA A 100 -4.90 -9.45 -16.71
CA ALA A 100 -3.76 -9.17 -15.85
C ALA A 100 -4.17 -8.29 -14.65
N ASN A 101 -4.94 -7.22 -14.88
CA ASN A 101 -5.43 -6.37 -13.80
C ASN A 101 -6.27 -7.14 -12.79
N LEU A 102 -7.20 -8.01 -13.24
CA LEU A 102 -8.01 -8.84 -12.35
C LEU A 102 -7.14 -9.71 -11.43
N LYS A 103 -6.11 -10.36 -11.97
CA LYS A 103 -5.18 -11.18 -11.17
C LYS A 103 -4.34 -10.34 -10.22
N ILE A 104 -3.91 -9.15 -10.63
CA ILE A 104 -3.17 -8.22 -9.76
C ILE A 104 -4.06 -7.79 -8.59
N GLN A 105 -5.32 -7.43 -8.82
CA GLN A 105 -6.26 -7.06 -7.75
C GLN A 105 -6.45 -8.21 -6.76
N GLN A 106 -6.57 -9.46 -7.23
CA GLN A 106 -6.66 -10.64 -6.36
C GLN A 106 -5.43 -10.80 -5.46
N ILE A 107 -4.23 -10.50 -5.95
CA ILE A 107 -3.00 -10.55 -5.14
C ILE A 107 -2.97 -9.41 -4.12
N LEU A 108 -3.33 -8.19 -4.54
CA LEU A 108 -3.38 -7.03 -3.65
C LEU A 108 -4.37 -7.24 -2.49
N ASP A 109 -5.50 -7.91 -2.76
CA ASP A 109 -6.52 -8.24 -1.76
C ASP A 109 -6.18 -9.46 -0.90
N ASN A 110 -5.21 -10.27 -1.30
CA ASN A 110 -4.76 -11.41 -0.51
C ASN A 110 -3.92 -10.93 0.68
N ASN A 111 -4.49 -10.97 1.89
CA ASN A 111 -3.77 -10.55 3.11
C ASN A 111 -2.86 -11.64 3.72
N ASP A 112 -2.84 -12.85 3.17
CA ASP A 112 -2.10 -14.00 3.73
C ASP A 112 -0.71 -14.20 3.10
N ILE A 113 -0.27 -13.23 2.29
CA ILE A 113 1.06 -13.18 1.69
C ILE A 113 1.90 -12.05 2.31
N THR A 114 3.22 -12.18 2.19
CA THR A 114 4.17 -11.10 2.51
C THR A 114 4.27 -10.11 1.35
N GLN A 115 4.83 -8.93 1.60
CA GLN A 115 5.10 -7.92 0.57
C GLN A 115 6.04 -8.45 -0.52
N LYS A 116 7.04 -9.24 -0.15
CA LYS A 116 7.96 -9.88 -1.10
C LYS A 116 7.22 -10.89 -2.00
N GLN A 117 6.28 -11.64 -1.45
CA GLN A 117 5.46 -12.58 -2.21
C GLN A 117 4.51 -11.85 -3.16
N GLU A 118 3.84 -10.79 -2.68
CA GLU A 118 3.00 -9.90 -3.52
C GLU A 118 3.79 -9.40 -4.74
N GLN A 119 4.96 -8.82 -4.53
CA GLN A 119 5.80 -8.31 -5.61
C GLN A 119 6.21 -9.42 -6.60
N THR A 120 6.56 -10.60 -6.08
CA THR A 120 6.93 -11.76 -6.91
C THR A 120 5.76 -12.22 -7.77
N MET A 121 4.56 -12.32 -7.19
CA MET A 121 3.35 -12.75 -7.89
C MET A 121 2.90 -11.72 -8.94
N ILE A 122 2.98 -10.43 -8.62
CA ILE A 122 2.67 -9.35 -9.58
C ILE A 122 3.67 -9.38 -10.74
N ASN A 123 4.97 -9.51 -10.46
CA ASN A 123 5.99 -9.59 -11.51
C ASN A 123 5.79 -10.81 -12.41
N ALA A 124 5.35 -11.94 -11.86
CA ALA A 124 5.03 -13.14 -12.64
C ALA A 124 3.80 -12.96 -13.56
N ILE A 125 2.86 -12.08 -13.22
CA ILE A 125 1.75 -11.71 -14.10
C ILE A 125 2.22 -10.78 -15.21
N LEU A 126 3.10 -9.83 -14.90
CA LEU A 126 3.51 -8.78 -15.84
C LEU A 126 4.60 -9.24 -16.82
N SER A 127 5.52 -10.11 -16.40
CA SER A 127 6.66 -10.54 -17.22
C SER A 127 6.33 -11.20 -18.56
N PRO A 128 5.25 -12.01 -18.71
CA PRO A 128 4.89 -12.57 -20.02
C PRO A 128 4.09 -11.61 -20.90
N LEU A 129 3.67 -10.44 -20.40
CA LEU A 129 2.85 -9.50 -21.17
C LEU A 129 3.69 -8.69 -22.15
N ASN A 130 3.04 -8.22 -23.21
CA ASN A 130 3.64 -7.25 -24.12
C ASN A 130 3.93 -5.93 -23.38
N GLY A 131 5.09 -5.34 -23.63
CA GLY A 131 5.50 -4.07 -23.01
C GLY A 131 4.50 -2.91 -23.20
N SER A 132 3.75 -2.86 -24.30
CA SER A 132 2.69 -1.87 -24.50
C SER A 132 1.51 -2.07 -23.54
N ILE A 133 1.13 -3.31 -23.26
CA ILE A 133 0.07 -3.65 -22.30
C ILE A 133 0.52 -3.30 -20.89
N VAL A 134 1.77 -3.62 -20.55
CA VAL A 134 2.36 -3.24 -19.24
C VAL A 134 2.37 -1.73 -19.08
N ALA A 135 2.77 -0.97 -20.11
CA ALA A 135 2.74 0.48 -20.09
C ALA A 135 1.31 1.04 -19.91
N SER A 136 0.32 0.49 -20.62
CA SER A 136 -1.08 0.88 -20.44
C SER A 136 -1.60 0.59 -19.02
N LEU A 137 -1.21 -0.53 -18.41
CA LEU A 137 -1.56 -0.84 -17.03
C LEU A 137 -0.94 0.16 -16.04
N MET A 138 0.32 0.54 -16.25
CA MET A 138 1.00 1.53 -15.43
C MET A 138 0.38 2.93 -15.58
N ASP A 139 0.06 3.34 -16.81
CA ASP A 139 -0.60 4.62 -17.10
C ASP A 139 -1.99 4.71 -16.47
N ILE A 140 -2.82 3.67 -16.62
CA ILE A 140 -4.16 3.62 -16.00
C ILE A 140 -4.06 3.77 -14.49
N ASN A 141 -3.12 3.08 -13.87
CA ASN A 141 -2.90 3.12 -12.43
C ASN A 141 -2.46 4.50 -11.93
N GLN A 142 -1.80 5.32 -12.77
CA GLN A 142 -1.41 6.69 -12.45
C GLN A 142 -2.51 7.73 -12.77
N ARG A 143 -3.21 7.57 -13.90
CA ARG A 143 -4.18 8.56 -14.40
C ARG A 143 -5.55 8.40 -13.75
N CYS A 144 -5.95 7.16 -13.47
CA CYS A 144 -7.27 6.84 -12.94
C CYS A 144 -7.24 6.56 -11.45
N GLY A 145 -6.05 6.36 -10.89
CA GLY A 145 -5.84 6.07 -9.48
C GLY A 145 -5.96 7.29 -8.58
#